data_AF-H8FU47-F1
#
_entry.id   AF-H8FU47-F1
#
_cell.length_a   1.000
_cell.length_b   1.000
_cell.length_c   1.000
_cell.angle_alpha   90.00
_cell.angle_beta   90.00
_cell.angle_gamma   90.00
#
_symmetry.space_group_name_H-M   'P 1'
#
loop_
_entity.id
_entity.type
_entity.pdbx_description
1 polymer ?
#
loop_
_entity_poly.entity_id
_entity_poly.type
_entity_poly.pdbx_seq_one_letter_code
_entity_poly.pdbx_strand_id
1 'polypeptide(L)'
;MNRSAPLAAGLALLCLAGCVSASVPWRHPTVPREQWSQDYSSCRRQAERESGWRDEDNTSPSAFREYDRQRAKRQADGSLALCMTDLGYVPASRSEPDRR
;
A
#
# COMPACT_ATOMS: atom_id res chain seq x y z
N MET A 1 -22.21 46.10 -3.79
CA MET A 1 -22.29 44.88 -2.97
C MET A 1 -22.70 43.74 -3.89
N ASN A 2 -22.03 42.61 -4.10
CA ASN A 2 -20.79 42.04 -3.55
C ASN A 2 -20.15 41.20 -4.67
N ARG A 3 -18.84 41.38 -4.90
CA ARG A 3 -18.02 40.58 -5.81
C ARG A 3 -17.47 39.39 -5.02
N SER A 4 -17.99 38.19 -5.26
CA SER A 4 -17.46 36.96 -4.63
C SER A 4 -17.60 35.76 -5.57
N ALA A 5 -17.05 35.85 -6.78
CA ALA A 5 -16.95 34.76 -7.75
C ALA A 5 -15.47 34.48 -8.07
N PRO A 6 -14.74 33.80 -7.17
CA PRO A 6 -13.84 32.75 -7.67
C PRO A 6 -13.66 31.53 -6.74
N LEU A 7 -14.16 31.56 -5.50
CA LEU A 7 -13.81 30.55 -4.48
C LEU A 7 -14.48 29.18 -4.71
N ALA A 8 -15.65 29.16 -5.36
CA ALA A 8 -16.38 27.91 -5.60
C ALA A 8 -15.70 26.98 -6.62
N ALA A 9 -14.95 27.54 -7.58
CA ALA A 9 -14.26 26.76 -8.60
C ALA A 9 -12.99 26.07 -8.08
N GLY A 10 -12.33 26.65 -7.06
CA GLY A 10 -11.12 26.08 -6.47
C GLY A 10 -11.36 24.82 -5.64
N LEU A 11 -12.51 24.71 -4.97
CA LEU A 11 -12.83 23.56 -4.11
C LEU A 11 -13.11 22.27 -4.92
N ALA A 12 -13.65 22.39 -6.13
CA ALA A 12 -14.01 21.24 -6.96
C ALA A 12 -12.79 20.50 -7.53
N LEU A 13 -11.67 21.20 -7.74
CA LEU A 13 -10.43 20.62 -8.26
C LEU A 13 -9.65 19.78 -7.22
N LEU A 14 -9.89 20.00 -5.92
CA LEU A 14 -9.24 19.22 -4.84
C LEU A 14 -9.83 17.81 -4.68
N CYS A 15 -11.05 17.56 -5.14
CA CYS A 15 -11.70 16.25 -5.04
C CYS A 15 -11.16 15.22 -6.05
N LEU A 16 -10.40 15.63 -7.07
CA LEU A 16 -9.87 14.74 -8.11
C LEU A 16 -8.42 14.27 -7.84
N ALA A 17 -7.76 14.81 -6.82
CA ALA A 17 -6.35 14.50 -6.51
C ALA A 17 -6.16 13.22 -5.64
N GLY A 18 -7.24 12.50 -5.32
CA GLY A 18 -7.21 11.43 -4.31
C GLY A 18 -6.85 10.02 -4.78
N CYS A 19 -6.67 9.76 -6.07
CA CYS A 19 -6.36 8.41 -6.57
C CYS A 19 -4.89 8.27 -6.95
N VAL A 20 -3.97 8.62 -6.04
CA VAL A 20 -2.61 8.09 -6.13
C VAL A 20 -2.71 6.61 -5.78
N SER A 21 -2.95 5.78 -6.80
CA SER A 21 -2.90 4.34 -6.66
C SER A 21 -1.45 4.02 -6.37
N ALA A 22 -1.10 3.88 -5.08
CA ALA A 22 0.17 3.33 -4.67
C ALA A 22 0.35 2.03 -5.48
N SER A 23 1.35 2.02 -6.36
CA SER A 23 1.50 0.93 -7.32
C SER A 23 1.64 -0.37 -6.54
N VAL A 24 0.76 -1.34 -6.82
CA VAL A 24 0.83 -2.66 -6.19
C VAL A 24 2.16 -3.30 -6.62
N PRO A 25 3.09 -3.63 -5.70
CA PRO A 25 4.41 -4.13 -6.04
C PRO A 25 4.40 -5.60 -6.50
N TRP A 26 3.24 -6.08 -6.97
CA TRP A 26 2.95 -7.46 -7.37
C TRP A 26 2.31 -7.46 -8.75
N ARG A 27 2.55 -8.52 -9.51
CA ARG A 27 2.00 -8.71 -10.87
C ARG A 27 1.44 -10.12 -11.01
N HIS A 28 0.42 -10.25 -11.85
CA HIS A 28 -0.14 -11.54 -12.23
C HIS A 28 -0.23 -11.64 -13.77
N PRO A 29 0.13 -12.78 -14.40
CA PRO A 29 0.16 -12.88 -15.85
C PRO A 29 -1.22 -12.84 -16.53
N THR A 30 -2.25 -13.33 -15.85
CA THR A 30 -3.59 -13.54 -16.44
C THR A 30 -4.72 -12.77 -15.76
N VAL A 31 -4.46 -12.12 -14.62
CA VAL A 31 -5.50 -11.40 -13.85
C VAL A 31 -5.48 -9.92 -14.27
N PRO A 32 -6.64 -9.30 -14.56
CA PRO A 32 -6.73 -7.87 -14.87
C PRO A 32 -6.16 -6.97 -13.76
N ARG A 33 -5.49 -5.87 -14.14
CA ARG A 33 -4.79 -4.97 -13.19
C ARG A 33 -5.72 -4.36 -12.15
N GLU A 34 -6.98 -4.16 -12.50
CA GLU A 34 -8.02 -3.61 -11.63
C GLU A 34 -8.19 -4.48 -10.37
N GLN A 35 -8.07 -5.80 -10.52
CA GLN A 35 -8.21 -6.76 -9.41
C GLN A 35 -6.97 -6.80 -8.50
N TRP A 36 -5.79 -6.42 -9.00
CA TRP A 36 -4.54 -6.49 -8.22
C TRP A 36 -4.60 -5.65 -6.95
N SER A 37 -5.24 -4.47 -7.04
CA SER A 37 -5.42 -3.58 -5.90
C SER A 37 -6.33 -4.19 -4.83
N GLN A 38 -7.39 -4.89 -5.25
CA GLN A 38 -8.33 -5.55 -4.37
C GLN A 38 -7.66 -6.72 -3.65
N ASP A 39 -6.99 -7.61 -4.39
CA ASP A 39 -6.30 -8.78 -3.85
C ASP A 39 -5.18 -8.37 -2.90
N TYR A 40 -4.33 -7.42 -3.33
CA TYR A 40 -3.29 -6.86 -2.48
C TYR A 40 -3.86 -6.25 -1.20
N SER A 41 -4.93 -5.46 -1.29
CA SER A 41 -5.56 -4.87 -0.10
C SER A 41 -6.12 -5.93 0.86
N SER A 42 -6.63 -7.05 0.32
CA SER A 42 -7.15 -8.16 1.11
C SER A 42 -6.04 -8.88 1.85
N CYS A 43 -4.99 -9.29 1.14
CA CYS A 43 -3.80 -9.93 1.71
C CYS A 43 -3.11 -9.04 2.73
N ARG A 44 -2.97 -7.73 2.44
CA ARG A 44 -2.34 -6.77 3.36
C ARG A 44 -3.12 -6.66 4.67
N ARG A 45 -4.44 -6.49 4.60
CA ARG A 45 -5.30 -6.44 5.79
C ARG A 45 -5.25 -7.74 6.59
N GLN A 46 -5.08 -8.89 5.94
CA GLN A 46 -4.91 -10.16 6.64
C GLN A 46 -3.57 -10.19 7.39
N ALA A 47 -2.47 -9.87 6.71
CA ALA A 47 -1.13 -9.85 7.31
C ALA A 47 -1.01 -8.89 8.49
N GLU A 48 -1.64 -7.71 8.40
CA GLU A 48 -1.74 -6.74 9.50
C GLU A 48 -2.49 -7.32 10.71
N ARG A 49 -3.60 -8.06 10.49
CA ARG A 49 -4.35 -8.71 11.58
C ARG A 49 -3.56 -9.81 12.27
N GLU A 50 -2.79 -10.59 11.51
CA GLU A 50 -2.03 -11.73 12.03
C GLU A 50 -0.77 -11.30 12.80
N SER A 51 -0.08 -10.27 12.30
CA SER A 51 1.15 -9.76 12.92
C SER A 51 0.90 -8.72 14.01
N GLY A 52 -0.29 -8.11 14.03
CA GLY A 52 -0.58 -6.94 14.84
C GLY A 52 0.13 -5.67 14.39
N TRP A 53 0.81 -5.68 13.24
CA TRP A 53 1.52 -4.52 12.70
C TRP A 53 0.56 -3.53 12.03
N ARG A 54 0.82 -2.23 12.25
CA ARG A 54 0.10 -1.11 11.64
C ARG A 54 1.08 -0.08 11.07
N ASP A 55 0.75 0.46 9.90
CA ASP A 55 1.51 1.55 9.28
C ASP A 55 1.49 2.83 10.15
N GLU A 56 0.44 3.07 10.93
CA GLU A 56 0.30 4.28 11.75
C GLU A 56 1.22 4.30 12.99
N ASP A 57 1.82 3.16 13.37
CA ASP A 57 2.63 3.02 14.59
C ASP A 57 4.06 3.61 14.46
N ASN A 58 4.33 4.42 13.44
CA ASN A 58 5.65 4.98 13.11
C ASN A 58 6.22 5.99 14.13
N THR A 59 5.50 6.36 15.19
CA THR A 59 5.88 7.47 16.09
C THR A 59 6.18 7.01 17.51
N SER A 60 7.21 6.16 17.71
CA SER A 60 7.69 5.84 19.06
C SER A 60 9.17 6.21 19.23
N PRO A 61 9.53 7.03 20.25
CA PRO A 61 10.93 7.39 20.53
C PRO A 61 11.71 6.29 21.29
N SER A 62 11.12 5.13 21.56
CA SER A 62 11.76 4.03 22.30
C SER A 62 12.43 3.02 21.36
N ALA A 63 13.73 2.77 21.54
CA ALA A 63 14.49 1.82 20.74
C ALA A 63 13.97 0.37 20.84
N PHE A 64 13.50 -0.04 22.03
CA PHE A 64 12.89 -1.38 22.22
C PHE A 64 11.58 -1.52 21.45
N ARG A 65 10.74 -0.48 21.47
CA ARG A 65 9.50 -0.48 20.70
C ARG A 65 9.75 -0.49 19.20
N GLU A 66 10.78 0.22 18.73
CA GLU A 66 11.17 0.18 17.32
C GLU A 66 11.65 -1.22 16.91
N TYR A 67 12.40 -1.92 17.77
CA TYR A 67 12.80 -3.30 17.49
C TYR A 67 11.59 -4.24 17.33
N ASP A 68 10.67 -4.24 18.30
CA ASP A 68 9.46 -5.07 18.25
C ASP A 68 8.60 -4.73 17.03
N ARG A 69 8.51 -3.45 16.71
CA ARG A 69 7.81 -2.96 15.52
C ARG A 69 8.42 -3.48 14.22
N GLN A 70 9.75 -3.42 14.08
CA GLN A 70 10.44 -3.95 12.90
C GLN A 70 10.27 -5.46 12.78
N ARG A 71 10.25 -6.18 13.90
CA ARG A 71 9.94 -7.61 13.93
C ARG A 71 8.51 -7.89 13.45
N ALA A 72 7.52 -7.17 13.97
CA ALA A 72 6.13 -7.29 13.57
C ALA A 72 5.95 -6.95 12.07
N LYS A 73 6.63 -5.90 11.58
CA LYS A 73 6.65 -5.54 10.17
C LYS A 73 7.13 -6.68 9.28
N ARG A 74 8.27 -7.30 9.62
CA ARG A 74 8.82 -8.44 8.85
C ARG A 74 7.87 -9.62 8.81
N GLN A 75 7.15 -9.87 9.91
CA GLN A 75 6.13 -10.91 9.96
C GLN A 75 4.95 -10.56 9.03
N ALA A 76 4.47 -9.32 9.06
CA ALA A 76 3.44 -8.83 8.16
C ALA A 76 3.86 -8.96 6.68
N ASP A 77 5.07 -8.50 6.35
CA ASP A 77 5.62 -8.59 5.00
C ASP A 77 5.72 -10.06 4.52
N GLY A 78 6.09 -10.98 5.41
CA GLY A 78 6.12 -12.41 5.15
C GLY A 78 4.74 -13.01 4.88
N SER A 79 3.76 -12.74 5.76
CA SER A 79 2.37 -13.20 5.57
C SER A 79 1.75 -12.63 4.29
N LEU A 80 2.00 -11.35 4.00
CA LEU A 80 1.55 -10.71 2.77
C LEU A 80 2.15 -11.41 1.54
N ALA A 81 3.46 -11.67 1.58
CA ALA A 81 4.14 -12.35 0.48
C ALA A 81 3.56 -13.74 0.21
N LEU A 82 3.32 -14.53 1.26
CA LEU A 82 2.70 -15.85 1.16
C LEU A 82 1.31 -15.77 0.51
N CYS A 83 0.44 -14.90 1.01
CA CYS A 83 -0.90 -14.71 0.47
C CYS A 83 -0.88 -14.33 -1.01
N MET A 84 -0.01 -13.39 -1.40
CA MET A 84 0.11 -12.98 -2.80
C MET A 84 0.65 -14.10 -3.69
N THR A 85 1.65 -14.86 -3.22
CA THR A 85 2.18 -16.00 -3.98
C THR A 85 1.18 -17.14 -4.12
N ASP A 86 0.35 -17.40 -3.12
CA ASP A 86 -0.71 -18.41 -3.18
C ASP A 86 -1.79 -18.04 -4.21
N LEU A 87 -2.03 -16.74 -4.40
CA LEU A 87 -2.88 -16.21 -5.48
C LEU A 87 -2.19 -16.19 -6.86
N GLY A 88 -0.95 -16.66 -6.97
CA GLY A 88 -0.19 -16.72 -8.23
C GLY A 88 0.51 -15.42 -8.62
N TYR A 89 0.55 -14.43 -7.73
CA TYR A 89 1.26 -13.18 -7.98
C TYR A 89 2.77 -13.33 -7.80
N VAL A 90 3.53 -12.52 -8.55
CA VAL A 90 4.99 -12.40 -8.44
C VAL A 90 5.41 -10.96 -8.15
N PRO A 91 6.50 -10.72 -7.39
CA PRO A 91 7.00 -9.38 -7.13
C PRO A 91 7.38 -8.64 -8.42
N ALA A 92 6.96 -7.38 -8.56
CA ALA A 92 7.23 -6.56 -9.74
C ALA A 92 8.72 -6.25 -9.94
N SER A 93 9.49 -6.13 -8.85
CA SER A 93 10.93 -5.83 -8.84
C SER A 93 11.80 -6.97 -9.38
N ARG A 94 11.26 -8.18 -9.54
CA ARG A 94 12.01 -9.34 -10.06
C ARG A 94 12.14 -9.33 -11.60
N SER A 95 11.73 -8.24 -12.26
CA SER A 95 11.69 -8.11 -13.72
C SER A 95 12.34 -6.84 -14.29
N GLU A 96 13.19 -6.15 -13.53
CA GLU A 96 14.07 -5.14 -14.09
C GLU A 96 15.39 -5.82 -14.50
N PRO A 97 15.66 -6.04 -15.80
CA PRO A 97 17.01 -6.38 -16.21
C PRO A 97 17.86 -5.16 -15.88
N ASP A 98 18.75 -5.36 -14.90
CA ASP A 98 19.91 -4.53 -14.60
C ASP A 98 20.51 -3.95 -15.89
N ARG A 99 20.09 -2.74 -16.27
CA ARG A 99 20.77 -1.94 -17.30
C ARG A 99 21.89 -1.20 -16.58
N ARG A 100 23.03 -1.88 -16.56
CA ARG A 100 24.38 -1.31 -16.52
C ARG A 100 24.50 -0.02 -17.34
#